data_AF-A0A4R9G424-F1
#
_entry.id   AF-A0A4R9G424-F1
#
_cell.length_a   1.000
_cell.length_b   1.000
_cell.length_c   1.000
_cell.angle_alpha   90.00
_cell.angle_beta   90.00
_cell.angle_gamma   90.00
#
_symmetry.space_group_name_H-M   'P 1'
#
loop_
_entity.id
_entity.type
_entity.pdbx_description
1 polymer ?
#
loop_
_entity_poly.entity_id
_entity_poly.type
_entity_poly.pdbx_seq_one_letter_code
_entity_poly.pdbx_strand_id
1 'polypeptide(L)'
;MEQTVVKKVSPKTRRKGNDYNVSPDDIYIFPLTDATNAFLQKVWNSFVNKMVAMTLPNGKPVFQYAIFESIQGKNLKIVASATHFKMKEVADRVGLQSIEEFIRNTIPISIQDAGNLSARYLREAILSVEKKARPEVYFHSLNDERIHPNLKKLLTETMNYAAGIPLFVKGFPIGMLWGIRRDNMTEDQEEEVRQQLYSLYDVIDFVISKEMGSKGDPYYARKNIEKSDLNSRAKNLFYTRGYGQNDPVTTIVFDSHTYHRSYRLDASYIIPSGDGFSVSLKRFEPKDKNDTGINLLLIPGFFCRRSVMDKVARELALKHGYRVFSMDMRGRSRRTLPPFGIREGWTVDDFIQEDFPAVLQWIQENFPNEKLVAVGHSMGGMIPRFYSAAYEEIVRKRKDSPLPLPKPEEILSGIVSITSPNFIRLQAQIPGLDVLKMGLKLVPSKTISDFLFDLTSFSLQTTLPTVDLNKFFKFLLGLHSSLRAVSFDLHTKVVNLRDFVGYRQISPPEWYFLIEDIFCEESTKVVLQFLRSQLSQDHSFLSYDGNLDYTALQKNLKIPLLSILGSLDKVVPSETIKADLAALPHEKNQILSYEQGHLGIVFHMPVVREMCSEIDSWIRRLDST
;
A
#
# COMPACT_ATOMS: atom_id res chain seq x y z
N MET A 1 24.98 51.92 -12.29
CA MET A 1 23.73 52.65 -12.57
C MET A 1 22.74 51.65 -13.14
N GLU A 2 21.86 51.11 -12.31
CA GLU A 2 20.66 50.41 -12.76
C GLU A 2 19.61 50.69 -11.67
N GLN A 3 18.58 51.41 -12.06
CA GLN A 3 17.59 51.99 -11.15
C GLN A 3 16.72 50.88 -10.56
N THR A 4 16.80 50.71 -9.24
CA THR A 4 15.79 50.04 -8.42
C THR A 4 14.47 50.80 -8.60
N VAL A 5 13.61 50.30 -9.49
CA VAL A 5 12.24 50.80 -9.63
C VAL A 5 11.46 50.36 -8.40
N VAL A 6 11.52 51.18 -7.35
CA VAL A 6 10.60 51.12 -6.22
C VAL A 6 9.21 51.46 -6.77
N LYS A 7 8.39 50.43 -7.03
CA LYS A 7 6.97 50.60 -7.36
C LYS A 7 6.31 51.36 -6.21
N LYS A 8 5.94 52.63 -6.45
CA LYS A 8 5.09 53.41 -5.53
C LYS A 8 3.79 52.65 -5.32
N VAL A 9 3.57 52.17 -4.11
CA VAL A 9 2.27 51.67 -3.66
C VAL A 9 1.30 52.84 -3.77
N SER A 10 0.32 52.73 -4.66
CA SER A 10 -0.78 53.68 -4.78
C SER A 10 -1.44 53.82 -3.41
N PRO A 11 -1.74 55.03 -2.91
CA PRO A 11 -2.45 55.17 -1.64
C PRO A 11 -3.79 54.46 -1.75
N LYS A 12 -4.07 53.48 -0.87
CA LYS A 12 -5.39 52.85 -0.79
C LYS A 12 -6.44 53.96 -0.66
N THR A 13 -7.43 53.94 -1.54
CA THR A 13 -8.56 54.88 -1.54
C THR A 13 -9.22 54.88 -0.16
N ARG A 14 -9.44 56.06 0.42
CA ARG A 14 -10.08 56.24 1.73
C ARG A 14 -11.45 55.55 1.71
N ARG A 15 -11.63 54.55 2.57
CA ARG A 15 -12.86 53.72 2.67
C ARG A 15 -14.10 54.60 2.85
N LYS A 16 -15.13 54.38 2.02
CA LYS A 16 -16.51 54.71 2.38
C LYS A 16 -16.96 53.71 3.46
N GLY A 17 -17.48 54.23 4.57
CA GLY A 17 -17.86 53.44 5.74
C GLY A 17 -19.04 52.50 5.49
N ASN A 18 -19.12 51.48 6.36
CA ASN A 18 -20.16 50.46 6.54
C ASN A 18 -20.13 49.22 5.65
N ASP A 19 -19.01 48.51 5.62
CA ASP A 19 -19.05 47.05 5.44
C ASP A 19 -18.43 46.39 6.68
N TYR A 20 -19.20 45.57 7.39
CA TYR A 20 -18.72 44.80 8.54
C TYR A 20 -17.75 43.68 8.11
N ASN A 21 -17.71 43.36 6.81
CA ASN A 21 -16.86 42.32 6.27
C ASN A 21 -15.43 42.80 6.03
N VAL A 22 -14.45 41.97 6.42
CA VAL A 22 -13.04 42.18 6.13
C VAL A 22 -12.75 41.73 4.70
N SER A 23 -12.24 42.64 3.86
CA SER A 23 -11.79 42.28 2.50
C SER A 23 -10.53 41.41 2.57
N PRO A 24 -10.40 40.37 1.71
CA PRO A 24 -9.16 39.58 1.60
C PRO A 24 -7.91 40.45 1.43
N ASP A 25 -8.02 41.57 0.71
CA ASP A 25 -6.89 42.45 0.42
C ASP A 25 -6.33 43.22 1.63
N ASP A 26 -7.06 43.19 2.74
CA ASP A 26 -6.67 43.82 4.00
C ASP A 26 -6.19 42.82 5.05
N ILE A 27 -6.19 41.53 4.73
CA ILE A 27 -5.76 40.46 5.64
C ILE A 27 -4.24 40.38 5.67
N TYR A 28 -3.68 40.48 6.86
CA TYR A 28 -2.26 40.30 7.10
C TYR A 28 -1.93 38.82 7.33
N ILE A 29 -1.07 38.25 6.47
CA ILE A 29 -0.52 36.91 6.68
C ILE A 29 0.66 37.00 7.65
N PHE A 30 0.56 36.29 8.78
CA PHE A 30 1.66 36.16 9.74
C PHE A 30 2.75 35.21 9.23
N PRO A 31 4.04 35.54 9.45
CA PRO A 31 5.13 34.61 9.24
C PRO A 31 5.01 33.36 10.12
N LEU A 32 5.57 32.24 9.65
CA LEU A 32 5.70 31.03 10.46
C LEU A 32 6.68 31.24 11.62
N THR A 33 6.38 30.62 12.76
CA THR A 33 7.33 30.56 13.88
C THR A 33 8.53 29.67 13.53
N ASP A 34 9.69 29.95 14.12
CA ASP A 34 10.92 29.18 13.84
C ASP A 34 10.75 27.69 14.10
N ALA A 35 10.07 27.32 15.20
CA ALA A 35 9.78 25.94 15.55
C ALA A 35 8.90 25.24 14.48
N THR A 36 7.86 25.93 14.00
CA THR A 36 6.98 25.40 12.94
C THR A 36 7.75 25.23 11.64
N ASN A 37 8.54 26.23 11.26
CA ASN A 37 9.33 26.18 10.05
C ASN A 37 10.36 25.03 10.09
N ALA A 38 11.09 24.88 11.20
CA ALA A 38 12.08 23.82 11.39
C ALA A 38 11.46 22.41 11.32
N PHE A 39 10.22 22.24 11.78
CA PHE A 39 9.50 20.98 11.65
C PHE A 39 9.04 20.74 10.19
N LEU A 40 8.39 21.74 9.58
CA LEU A 40 7.87 21.64 8.21
C LEU A 40 8.96 21.35 7.18
N GLN A 41 10.16 21.92 7.34
CA GLN A 41 11.32 21.62 6.47
C GLN A 41 11.65 20.12 6.40
N LYS A 42 11.35 19.36 7.47
CA LYS A 42 11.59 17.92 7.53
C LYS A 42 10.47 17.10 6.89
N VAL A 43 9.32 17.72 6.59
CA VAL A 43 8.08 17.01 6.21
C VAL A 43 7.53 17.44 4.85
N TRP A 44 7.73 18.67 4.39
CA TRP A 44 7.06 19.24 3.21
C TRP A 44 7.20 18.46 1.89
N ASN A 45 8.22 17.60 1.76
CA ASN A 45 8.42 16.74 0.60
C ASN A 45 7.29 15.70 0.51
N SER A 46 6.75 15.27 1.65
CA SER A 46 5.59 14.38 1.69
C SER A 46 4.34 15.00 1.07
N PHE A 47 4.18 16.34 1.14
CA PHE A 47 3.04 17.04 0.55
C PHE A 47 3.07 16.91 -0.97
N VAL A 48 4.21 17.27 -1.59
CA VAL A 48 4.38 17.20 -3.06
C VAL A 48 4.44 15.76 -3.57
N ASN A 49 5.05 14.84 -2.81
CA ASN A 49 5.06 13.41 -3.14
C ASN A 49 3.63 12.86 -3.16
N LYS A 50 2.83 13.19 -2.14
CA LYS A 50 1.45 12.74 -2.07
C LYS A 50 0.59 13.37 -3.17
N MET A 51 0.80 14.65 -3.47
CA MET A 51 0.12 15.36 -4.55
C MET A 51 0.33 14.67 -5.89
N VAL A 52 1.59 14.35 -6.27
CA VAL A 52 1.82 13.66 -7.55
C VAL A 52 1.27 12.23 -7.53
N ALA A 53 1.30 11.54 -6.39
CA ALA A 53 0.76 10.17 -6.24
C ALA A 53 -0.77 10.07 -6.32
N MET A 54 -1.48 11.19 -6.47
CA MET A 54 -2.93 11.20 -6.68
C MET A 54 -3.30 10.53 -8.00
N THR A 55 -4.33 9.69 -7.96
CA THR A 55 -4.86 9.01 -9.13
C THR A 55 -6.35 9.28 -9.26
N LEU A 56 -6.82 9.43 -10.50
CA LEU A 56 -8.24 9.36 -10.82
C LEU A 56 -8.78 7.95 -10.50
N PRO A 57 -10.11 7.77 -10.39
CA PRO A 57 -10.71 6.48 -10.08
C PRO A 57 -10.26 5.36 -11.03
N ASN A 58 -9.98 5.65 -12.30
CA ASN A 58 -9.45 4.69 -13.27
C ASN A 58 -7.97 4.31 -13.08
N GLY A 59 -7.30 4.84 -12.05
CA GLY A 59 -5.89 4.61 -11.74
C GLY A 59 -4.91 5.48 -12.52
N LYS A 60 -5.38 6.40 -13.39
CA LYS A 60 -4.49 7.32 -14.11
C LYS A 60 -3.97 8.40 -13.17
N PRO A 61 -2.67 8.76 -13.20
CA PRO A 61 -2.13 9.87 -12.42
C PRO A 61 -2.85 11.19 -12.72
N VAL A 62 -3.10 11.98 -11.68
CA VAL A 62 -3.74 13.29 -11.82
C VAL A 62 -2.74 14.35 -12.26
N PHE A 63 -1.60 14.43 -11.59
CA PHE A 63 -0.60 15.47 -11.79
C PHE A 63 0.74 14.89 -12.24
N GLN A 64 1.39 15.56 -13.19
CA GLN A 64 2.75 15.20 -13.60
C GLN A 64 3.81 15.85 -12.69
N TYR A 65 3.49 17.02 -12.13
CA TYR A 65 4.37 17.82 -11.30
C TYR A 65 3.61 18.34 -10.07
N ALA A 66 4.30 18.50 -8.95
CA ALA A 66 3.76 19.21 -7.79
C ALA A 66 4.81 20.11 -7.17
N ILE A 67 4.37 21.24 -6.62
CA ILE A 67 5.22 22.27 -6.01
C ILE A 67 4.58 22.75 -4.72
N PHE A 68 5.39 22.98 -3.69
CA PHE A 68 4.95 23.63 -2.48
C PHE A 68 5.64 24.97 -2.30
N GLU A 69 4.84 26.03 -2.17
CA GLU A 69 5.24 27.39 -1.86
C GLU A 69 5.00 27.64 -0.37
N SER A 70 6.06 27.65 0.44
CA SER A 70 5.94 27.86 1.88
C SER A 70 6.14 29.33 2.25
N ILE A 71 5.44 29.76 3.30
CA ILE A 71 5.67 31.05 3.95
C ILE A 71 7.01 31.00 4.69
N GLN A 72 7.98 31.79 4.21
CA GLN A 72 9.33 31.93 4.75
C GLN A 72 9.59 33.40 5.11
N GLY A 73 9.42 33.73 6.39
CA GLY A 73 9.49 35.11 6.86
C GLY A 73 8.40 35.97 6.20
N LYS A 74 8.80 37.01 5.47
CA LYS A 74 7.88 37.93 4.76
C LYS A 74 7.55 37.48 3.34
N ASN A 75 8.02 36.31 2.92
CA ASN A 75 7.94 35.88 1.52
C ASN A 75 7.32 34.48 1.37
N LEU A 76 6.66 34.22 0.25
CA LEU A 76 6.43 32.89 -0.29
C LEU A 76 7.70 32.46 -1.03
N LYS A 77 8.16 31.24 -0.75
CA LYS A 77 9.28 30.61 -1.43
C LYS A 77 8.91 29.19 -1.84
N ILE A 78 9.28 28.81 -3.06
CA ILE A 78 9.23 27.41 -3.49
C ILE A 78 10.29 26.63 -2.69
N VAL A 79 9.85 25.55 -2.07
CA VAL A 79 10.66 24.81 -1.08
C VAL A 79 10.71 23.31 -1.31
N ALA A 80 9.71 22.77 -2.00
CA ALA A 80 9.64 21.36 -2.37
C ALA A 80 9.01 21.22 -3.76
N SER A 81 9.42 20.18 -4.47
CA SER A 81 8.91 19.82 -5.79
C SER A 81 8.98 18.30 -6.00
N ALA A 82 8.04 17.73 -6.76
CA ALA A 82 8.01 16.31 -7.11
C ALA A 82 7.50 16.08 -8.55
N THR A 83 7.89 14.95 -9.15
CA THR A 83 7.50 14.54 -10.52
C THR A 83 7.23 13.04 -10.62
N HIS A 84 6.27 12.66 -11.48
CA HIS A 84 5.97 11.26 -11.82
C HIS A 84 7.00 10.63 -12.77
N PHE A 85 7.52 11.40 -13.71
CA PHE A 85 8.49 10.93 -14.69
C PHE A 85 9.90 11.32 -14.24
N LYS A 86 10.88 10.44 -14.48
CA LYS A 86 12.28 10.64 -14.05
C LYS A 86 12.74 12.06 -14.43
N MET A 87 13.23 12.78 -13.42
CA MET A 87 13.68 14.17 -13.38
C MET A 87 14.58 14.66 -14.52
N LYS A 88 15.13 13.74 -15.32
CA LYS A 88 16.12 14.00 -16.34
C LYS A 88 15.57 14.87 -17.49
N GLU A 89 14.36 14.60 -17.97
CA GLU A 89 13.79 15.35 -19.10
C GLU A 89 13.47 16.82 -18.77
N VAL A 90 13.12 17.12 -17.52
CA VAL A 90 12.82 18.49 -17.07
C VAL A 90 14.12 19.25 -16.76
N ALA A 91 15.10 18.60 -16.12
CA ALA A 91 16.41 19.17 -15.87
C ALA A 91 17.14 19.52 -17.18
N ASP A 92 17.11 18.60 -18.16
CA ASP A 92 17.72 18.78 -19.48
C ASP A 92 17.06 19.93 -20.27
N ARG A 93 15.73 20.13 -20.14
CA ARG A 93 15.00 21.22 -20.82
C ARG A 93 15.31 22.61 -20.28
N VAL A 94 15.53 22.75 -18.98
CA VAL A 94 15.73 24.05 -18.32
C VAL A 94 17.23 24.38 -18.15
N GLY A 95 18.12 23.50 -18.62
CA GLY A 95 19.57 23.68 -18.49
C GLY A 95 20.06 23.67 -17.03
N LEU A 96 19.28 23.05 -16.13
CA LEU A 96 19.59 22.98 -14.70
C LEU A 96 20.26 21.65 -14.39
N GLN A 97 21.27 21.65 -13.51
CA GLN A 97 21.92 20.40 -13.10
C GLN A 97 21.04 19.58 -12.15
N SER A 98 20.14 20.24 -11.38
CA SER A 98 19.26 19.59 -10.39
C SER A 98 18.03 20.42 -9.98
N ILE A 99 17.04 19.80 -9.33
CA ILE A 99 15.85 20.49 -8.80
C ILE A 99 16.19 21.30 -7.54
N GLU A 100 17.20 20.87 -6.79
CA GLU A 100 17.73 21.60 -5.65
C GLU A 100 18.33 22.94 -6.09
N GLU A 101 18.99 22.95 -7.26
CA GLU A 101 19.45 24.18 -7.89
C GLU A 101 18.29 25.09 -8.30
N PHE A 102 17.22 24.53 -8.89
CA PHE A 102 15.99 25.29 -9.17
C PHE A 102 15.41 25.96 -7.91
N ILE A 103 15.25 25.18 -6.83
CA ILE A 103 14.68 25.63 -5.54
C ILE A 103 15.58 26.68 -4.88
N ARG A 104 16.90 26.58 -5.01
CA ARG A 104 17.83 27.59 -4.50
C ARG A 104 17.76 28.90 -5.28
N ASN A 105 17.58 28.82 -6.59
CA ASN A 105 17.57 29.97 -7.50
C ASN A 105 16.19 30.64 -7.63
N THR A 106 15.17 30.13 -6.93
CA THR A 106 13.82 30.66 -7.00
C THR A 106 13.72 31.97 -6.24
N ILE A 107 13.33 33.03 -6.95
CA ILE A 107 13.12 34.37 -6.40
C ILE A 107 11.91 34.34 -5.46
N PRO A 108 12.06 34.73 -4.18
CA PRO A 108 10.96 34.80 -3.24
C PRO A 108 9.99 35.95 -3.58
N ILE A 109 8.70 35.76 -3.32
CA ILE A 109 7.64 36.76 -3.54
C ILE A 109 7.09 37.22 -2.20
N SER A 110 6.83 38.51 -2.03
CA SER A 110 6.20 39.00 -0.79
C SER A 110 4.86 38.31 -0.53
N ILE A 111 4.63 37.81 0.69
CA ILE A 111 3.33 37.26 1.11
C ILE A 111 2.21 38.33 1.07
N GLN A 112 2.58 39.61 1.01
CA GLN A 112 1.64 40.73 1.00
C GLN A 112 1.38 41.27 -0.42
N ASP A 113 1.97 40.67 -1.46
CA ASP A 113 1.77 41.10 -2.85
C ASP A 113 0.38 40.66 -3.36
N ALA A 114 -0.56 41.60 -3.41
CA ALA A 114 -1.91 41.34 -3.92
C ALA A 114 -1.96 40.97 -5.41
N GLY A 115 -0.90 41.26 -6.18
CA GLY A 115 -0.79 40.88 -7.58
C GLY A 115 -0.36 39.41 -7.78
N ASN A 116 0.08 38.74 -6.73
CA ASN A 116 0.45 37.33 -6.75
C ASN A 116 -0.74 36.45 -6.33
N LEU A 117 -1.05 35.44 -7.15
CA LEU A 117 -2.21 34.58 -6.94
C LEU A 117 -2.12 33.74 -5.67
N SER A 118 -0.96 33.13 -5.38
CA SER A 118 -0.76 32.33 -4.17
C SER A 118 -0.99 33.16 -2.90
N ALA A 119 -0.48 34.40 -2.86
CA ALA A 119 -0.71 35.33 -1.76
C ALA A 119 -2.19 35.77 -1.64
N ARG A 120 -2.88 35.98 -2.77
CA ARG A 120 -4.33 36.27 -2.78
C ARG A 120 -5.14 35.09 -2.23
N TYR A 121 -4.89 33.88 -2.70
CA TYR A 121 -5.60 32.68 -2.27
C TYR A 121 -5.37 32.32 -0.81
N LEU A 122 -4.17 32.58 -0.28
CA LEU A 122 -3.92 32.45 1.16
C LEU A 122 -4.79 33.41 1.97
N ARG A 123 -4.99 34.65 1.52
CA ARG A 123 -5.85 35.62 2.22
C ARG A 123 -7.33 35.24 2.16
N GLU A 124 -7.81 34.80 1.00
CA GLU A 124 -9.18 34.29 0.84
C GLU A 124 -9.41 33.02 1.70
N ALA A 125 -8.42 32.14 1.79
CA ALA A 125 -8.49 30.95 2.61
C ALA A 125 -8.53 31.25 4.11
N ILE A 126 -7.84 32.29 4.59
CA ILE A 126 -7.93 32.72 6.00
C ILE A 126 -9.39 33.00 6.38
N LEU A 127 -10.14 33.72 5.53
CA LEU A 127 -11.56 33.97 5.79
C LEU A 127 -12.39 32.69 5.87
N SER A 128 -12.07 31.71 5.02
CA SER A 128 -12.77 30.43 4.96
C SER A 128 -12.51 29.59 6.22
N VAL A 129 -11.24 29.50 6.62
CA VAL A 129 -10.81 28.73 7.81
C VAL A 129 -11.36 29.33 9.10
N GLU A 130 -11.37 30.66 9.23
CA GLU A 130 -11.99 31.35 10.38
C GLU A 130 -13.50 31.07 10.50
N LYS A 131 -14.18 30.87 9.36
CA LYS A 131 -15.59 30.44 9.30
C LYS A 131 -15.77 28.93 9.48
N LYS A 132 -14.73 28.19 9.87
CA LYS A 132 -14.71 26.73 10.00
C LYS A 132 -15.03 25.99 8.69
N ALA A 133 -14.75 26.61 7.55
CA ALA A 133 -14.82 25.99 6.24
C ALA A 133 -13.41 25.62 5.75
N ARG A 134 -13.32 24.65 4.83
CA ARG A 134 -12.06 24.34 4.16
C ARG A 134 -11.68 25.48 3.20
N PRO A 135 -10.39 25.70 2.93
CA PRO A 135 -9.94 26.58 1.85
C PRO A 135 -10.55 26.14 0.50
N GLU A 136 -10.77 27.08 -0.41
CA GLU A 136 -11.19 26.74 -1.77
C GLU A 136 -10.08 26.00 -2.54
N VAL A 137 -10.46 25.11 -3.48
CA VAL A 137 -9.52 24.52 -4.44
C VAL A 137 -9.59 25.29 -5.74
N TYR A 138 -8.44 25.81 -6.14
CA TYR A 138 -8.32 26.69 -7.29
C TYR A 138 -7.85 25.91 -8.51
N PHE A 139 -8.49 26.14 -9.64
CA PHE A 139 -8.23 25.48 -10.91
C PHE A 139 -7.91 26.56 -11.96
N HIS A 140 -6.74 26.46 -12.61
CA HIS A 140 -6.23 27.51 -13.48
C HIS A 140 -5.60 26.99 -14.76
N SER A 141 -5.86 27.71 -15.85
CA SER A 141 -5.03 27.69 -17.05
C SER A 141 -3.78 28.53 -16.82
N LEU A 142 -2.61 27.95 -17.01
CA LEU A 142 -1.30 28.55 -16.75
C LEU A 142 -0.85 29.53 -17.85
N ASN A 143 -1.64 29.67 -18.92
CA ASN A 143 -1.33 30.52 -20.07
C ASN A 143 -1.63 32.02 -19.83
N ASP A 144 -2.58 32.36 -18.95
CA ASP A 144 -3.13 33.74 -18.87
C ASP A 144 -2.86 34.49 -17.55
N GLU A 145 -2.19 33.88 -16.57
CA GLU A 145 -2.24 34.38 -15.19
C GLU A 145 -0.87 34.72 -14.55
N ARG A 146 -0.89 35.69 -13.61
CA ARG A 146 0.25 36.14 -12.79
C ARG A 146 0.54 35.18 -11.63
N ILE A 147 0.81 33.93 -11.98
CA ILE A 147 1.32 32.91 -11.06
C ILE A 147 2.81 33.19 -10.77
N HIS A 148 3.37 32.65 -9.68
CA HIS A 148 4.78 32.82 -9.29
C HIS A 148 5.70 32.79 -10.54
N PRO A 149 6.53 33.81 -10.83
CA PRO A 149 7.21 33.90 -12.13
C PRO A 149 8.09 32.70 -12.49
N ASN A 150 8.63 32.01 -11.47
CA ASN A 150 9.42 30.79 -11.66
C ASN A 150 8.59 29.51 -11.87
N LEU A 151 7.27 29.50 -11.60
CA LEU A 151 6.41 28.38 -11.99
C LEU A 151 6.45 28.24 -13.51
N LYS A 152 6.36 29.35 -14.27
CA LYS A 152 6.44 29.35 -15.75
C LYS A 152 7.69 28.67 -16.32
N LYS A 153 8.82 28.68 -15.58
CA LYS A 153 10.07 28.04 -16.03
C LYS A 153 10.03 26.51 -15.98
N LEU A 154 9.17 25.94 -15.13
CA LEU A 154 8.97 24.50 -15.04
C LEU A 154 7.87 23.99 -15.98
N LEU A 155 7.05 24.89 -16.50
CA LEU A 155 5.97 24.54 -17.42
C LEU A 155 6.52 24.32 -18.82
N THR A 156 6.17 23.18 -19.40
CA THR A 156 6.34 22.95 -20.83
C THR A 156 5.20 23.64 -21.58
N GLU A 157 5.33 23.88 -22.90
CA GLU A 157 4.22 24.41 -23.73
C GLU A 157 2.92 23.58 -23.59
N THR A 158 3.08 22.30 -23.27
CA THR A 158 1.98 21.36 -23.04
C THR A 158 1.48 21.28 -21.60
N MET A 159 2.13 21.92 -20.61
CA MET A 159 1.68 21.95 -19.21
C MET A 159 0.91 23.24 -18.96
N ASN A 160 -0.36 23.23 -19.32
CA ASN A 160 -1.20 24.42 -19.31
C ASN A 160 -2.19 24.47 -18.15
N TYR A 161 -2.23 23.48 -17.25
CA TYR A 161 -3.27 23.42 -16.22
C TYR A 161 -2.71 23.14 -14.82
N ALA A 162 -3.25 23.80 -13.80
CA ALA A 162 -2.91 23.58 -12.41
C ALA A 162 -4.13 23.54 -11.50
N ALA A 163 -4.03 22.71 -10.46
CA ALA A 163 -4.94 22.74 -9.32
C ALA A 163 -4.13 23.05 -8.05
N GLY A 164 -4.67 23.88 -7.16
CA GLY A 164 -3.97 24.25 -5.95
C GLY A 164 -4.87 24.44 -4.75
N ILE A 165 -4.30 24.19 -3.56
CA ILE A 165 -4.99 24.34 -2.28
C ILE A 165 -4.07 25.03 -1.26
N PRO A 166 -4.56 26.08 -0.58
CA PRO A 166 -3.88 26.66 0.58
C PRO A 166 -3.84 25.67 1.74
N LEU A 167 -2.66 25.46 2.32
CA LEU A 167 -2.48 24.56 3.45
C LEU A 167 -2.42 25.32 4.77
N PHE A 168 -3.05 24.75 5.80
CA PHE A 168 -3.09 25.30 7.15
C PHE A 168 -2.70 24.23 8.16
N VAL A 169 -2.14 24.67 9.29
CA VAL A 169 -1.85 23.84 10.45
C VAL A 169 -2.27 24.59 11.70
N LYS A 170 -3.13 23.99 12.53
CA LYS A 170 -3.69 24.64 13.74
C LYS A 170 -4.31 26.01 13.46
N GLY A 171 -4.97 26.17 12.31
CA GLY A 171 -5.58 27.42 11.88
C GLY A 171 -4.62 28.46 11.29
N PHE A 172 -3.31 28.20 11.24
CA PHE A 172 -2.33 29.11 10.64
C PHE A 172 -1.97 28.69 9.22
N PRO A 173 -1.93 29.61 8.24
CA PRO A 173 -1.51 29.29 6.88
C PRO A 173 -0.02 28.90 6.86
N ILE A 174 0.32 27.83 6.15
CA ILE A 174 1.72 27.37 6.00
C ILE A 174 2.27 27.56 4.58
N GLY A 175 1.40 27.71 3.59
CA GLY A 175 1.80 27.84 2.20
C GLY A 175 0.72 27.39 1.21
N MET A 176 1.08 27.37 -0.06
CA MET A 176 0.24 26.95 -1.18
C MET A 176 0.81 25.67 -1.80
N LEU A 177 -0.03 24.64 -1.94
CA LEU A 177 0.33 23.40 -2.63
C LEU A 177 -0.30 23.41 -4.03
N TRP A 178 0.53 23.18 -5.05
CA TRP A 178 0.13 23.13 -6.45
C TRP A 178 0.43 21.77 -7.07
N GLY A 179 -0.50 21.28 -7.88
CA GLY A 179 -0.31 20.16 -8.81
C GLY A 179 -0.52 20.66 -10.23
N ILE A 180 0.36 20.24 -11.13
CA ILE A 180 0.43 20.71 -12.51
C ILE A 180 0.22 19.51 -13.44
N ARG A 181 -0.60 19.73 -14.46
CA ARG A 181 -0.86 18.74 -15.49
C ARG A 181 -0.92 19.32 -16.90
N ARG A 182 -0.87 18.41 -17.88
CA ARG A 182 -0.85 18.76 -19.32
C ARG A 182 -2.21 19.13 -19.91
N ASP A 183 -3.23 18.35 -19.56
CA ASP A 183 -4.55 18.46 -20.18
C ASP A 183 -5.55 19.03 -19.16
N ASN A 184 -6.54 19.79 -19.64
CA ASN A 184 -7.67 20.21 -18.82
C ASN A 184 -8.38 19.02 -18.19
N MET A 185 -9.08 19.29 -17.09
CA MET A 185 -9.97 18.32 -16.45
C MET A 185 -11.42 18.54 -16.90
N THR A 186 -12.18 17.45 -16.94
CA THR A 186 -13.64 17.55 -17.01
C THR A 186 -14.19 18.00 -15.66
N GLU A 187 -15.41 18.52 -15.60
CA GLU A 187 -16.04 18.92 -14.33
C GLU A 187 -16.04 17.79 -13.29
N ASP A 188 -16.36 16.55 -13.70
CA ASP A 188 -16.30 15.37 -12.82
C ASP A 188 -14.88 15.10 -12.28
N GLN A 189 -13.84 15.34 -13.09
CA GLN A 189 -12.45 15.17 -12.66
C GLN A 189 -12.03 16.28 -11.70
N GLU A 190 -12.48 17.52 -11.93
CA GLU A 190 -12.22 18.62 -11.01
C GLU A 190 -12.87 18.36 -9.65
N GLU A 191 -14.11 17.87 -9.61
CA GLU A 191 -14.78 17.57 -8.35
C GLU A 191 -14.11 16.43 -7.60
N GLU A 192 -13.72 15.35 -8.29
CA GLU A 192 -12.94 14.26 -7.69
C GLU A 192 -11.61 14.78 -7.12
N VAL A 193 -10.87 15.59 -7.88
CA VAL A 193 -9.61 16.18 -7.41
C VAL A 193 -9.85 17.13 -6.24
N ARG A 194 -10.92 17.91 -6.24
CA ARG A 194 -11.30 18.79 -5.13
C ARG A 194 -11.51 17.99 -3.84
N GLN A 195 -12.25 16.88 -3.90
CA GLN A 195 -12.46 16.00 -2.74
C GLN A 195 -11.17 15.35 -2.24
N GLN A 196 -10.30 14.91 -3.15
CA GLN A 196 -8.99 14.36 -2.77
C GLN A 196 -8.10 15.43 -2.11
N LEU A 197 -8.10 16.68 -2.61
CA LEU A 197 -7.33 17.78 -2.02
C LEU A 197 -7.87 18.23 -0.67
N TYR A 198 -9.18 18.23 -0.47
CA TYR A 198 -9.76 18.42 0.86
C TYR A 198 -9.36 17.32 1.84
N SER A 199 -9.33 16.07 1.38
CA SER A 199 -8.86 14.95 2.20
C SER A 199 -7.38 15.11 2.54
N LEU A 200 -6.55 15.55 1.59
CA LEU A 200 -5.12 15.83 1.82
C LEU A 200 -4.92 16.99 2.80
N TYR A 201 -5.70 18.06 2.68
CA TYR A 201 -5.69 19.19 3.61
C TYR A 201 -6.00 18.74 5.04
N ASP A 202 -7.10 17.99 5.24
CA ASP A 202 -7.50 17.50 6.57
C ASP A 202 -6.42 16.59 7.17
N VAL A 203 -5.83 15.71 6.36
CA VAL A 203 -4.73 14.82 6.77
C VAL A 203 -3.50 15.62 7.18
N ILE A 204 -3.08 16.59 6.38
CA ILE A 204 -1.89 17.41 6.67
C ILE A 204 -2.10 18.18 7.97
N ASP A 205 -3.23 18.86 8.14
CA ASP A 205 -3.50 19.59 9.38
C ASP A 205 -3.49 18.65 10.58
N PHE A 206 -4.22 17.54 10.52
CA PHE A 206 -4.28 16.58 11.63
C PHE A 206 -2.91 15.98 11.98
N VAL A 207 -2.19 15.45 10.98
CA VAL A 207 -0.91 14.76 11.19
C VAL A 207 0.15 15.73 11.70
N ILE A 208 0.29 16.90 11.05
CA ILE A 208 1.30 17.88 11.47
C ILE A 208 0.94 18.44 12.84
N SER A 209 -0.33 18.75 13.12
CA SER A 209 -0.76 19.26 14.41
C SER A 209 -0.44 18.32 15.57
N LYS A 210 -0.54 17.01 15.33
CA LYS A 210 -0.22 15.94 16.28
C LYS A 210 1.28 15.75 16.45
N GLU A 211 2.03 15.67 15.36
CA GLU A 211 3.46 15.33 15.36
C GLU A 211 4.39 16.54 15.64
N MET A 212 3.88 17.77 15.61
CA MET A 212 4.63 18.95 16.06
C MET A 212 4.75 19.06 17.59
N GLY A 213 4.09 18.18 18.36
CA GLY A 213 4.20 18.16 19.82
C GLY A 213 5.58 17.72 20.32
N SER A 214 5.83 17.86 21.63
CA SER A 214 7.13 17.56 22.25
C SER A 214 7.63 16.12 22.11
N LYS A 215 6.75 15.17 21.76
CA LYS A 215 7.08 13.76 21.52
C LYS A 215 6.92 13.33 20.05
N GLY A 216 6.58 14.25 19.16
CA GLY A 216 6.28 13.89 17.78
C GLY A 216 7.52 13.73 16.92
N ASP A 217 7.37 13.02 15.80
CA ASP A 217 8.49 12.61 14.96
C ASP A 217 8.19 12.92 13.47
N PRO A 218 9.01 13.76 12.83
CA PRO A 218 8.88 14.07 11.40
C PRO A 218 8.85 12.84 10.48
N TYR A 219 9.50 11.73 10.86
CA TYR A 219 9.43 10.49 10.08
C TYR A 219 8.00 9.92 10.05
N TYR A 220 7.34 9.82 11.20
CA TYR A 220 5.95 9.36 11.26
C TYR A 220 4.99 10.34 10.57
N ALA A 221 5.24 11.65 10.68
CA ALA A 221 4.45 12.65 9.97
C ALA A 221 4.48 12.42 8.44
N ARG A 222 5.68 12.35 7.85
CA ARG A 222 5.86 12.05 6.42
C ARG A 222 5.14 10.77 6.01
N LYS A 223 5.39 9.70 6.77
CA LYS A 223 4.82 8.37 6.53
C LYS A 223 3.29 8.40 6.53
N ASN A 224 2.67 9.05 7.51
CA ASN A 224 1.21 9.11 7.61
C ASN A 224 0.57 9.95 6.51
N ILE A 225 1.21 11.04 6.08
CA ILE A 225 0.73 11.86 4.96
C ILE A 225 0.80 11.09 3.65
N GLU A 226 1.93 10.46 3.34
CA GLU A 226 2.10 9.73 2.07
C GLU A 226 1.18 8.50 1.99
N LYS A 227 0.94 7.83 3.13
CA LYS A 227 0.05 6.66 3.22
C LYS A 227 -1.43 6.98 3.31
N SER A 228 -1.80 8.25 3.45
CA SER A 228 -3.19 8.64 3.65
C SER A 228 -4.08 8.20 2.49
N ASP A 229 -5.31 7.79 2.82
CA ASP A 229 -6.34 7.54 1.82
C ASP A 229 -6.96 8.89 1.45
N LEU A 230 -6.81 9.30 0.19
CA LEU A 230 -7.39 10.52 -0.32
C LEU A 230 -8.77 10.32 -0.94
N ASN A 231 -9.23 9.08 -1.08
CA ASN A 231 -10.52 8.74 -1.69
C ASN A 231 -11.66 8.70 -0.66
N SER A 232 -11.32 8.94 0.61
CA SER A 232 -12.25 8.83 1.74
C SER A 232 -11.99 9.91 2.77
N ARG A 233 -13.07 10.58 3.20
CA ARG A 233 -13.05 11.55 4.29
C ARG A 233 -13.31 10.85 5.62
N ALA A 234 -12.42 11.01 6.60
CA ALA A 234 -12.69 10.58 7.97
C ALA A 234 -13.77 11.48 8.60
N LYS A 235 -14.87 10.88 9.06
CA LYS A 235 -15.91 11.56 9.85
C LYS A 235 -15.58 11.54 11.32
N ASN A 236 -15.40 10.33 11.86
CA ASN A 236 -15.29 10.11 13.29
C ASN A 236 -14.19 9.08 13.58
N LEU A 237 -13.42 9.31 14.65
CA LEU A 237 -12.44 8.37 15.20
C LEU A 237 -12.89 7.94 16.59
N PHE A 238 -12.98 6.64 16.81
CA PHE A 238 -13.36 6.01 18.07
C PHE A 238 -12.33 4.96 18.48
N TYR A 239 -12.30 4.65 19.78
CA TYR A 239 -11.60 3.49 20.33
C TYR A 239 -12.64 2.56 20.93
N THR A 240 -12.87 1.41 20.31
CA THR A 240 -13.91 0.45 20.71
C THR A 240 -13.30 -0.79 21.37
N ARG A 241 -14.09 -1.54 22.13
CA ARG A 241 -13.72 -2.88 22.60
C ARG A 241 -14.45 -3.92 21.76
N GLY A 242 -13.70 -4.77 21.05
CA GLY A 242 -14.24 -5.90 20.31
C GLY A 242 -14.39 -7.15 21.18
N TYR A 243 -15.19 -8.12 20.74
CA TYR A 243 -15.27 -9.41 21.39
C TYR A 243 -13.90 -10.12 21.36
N GLY A 244 -13.49 -10.66 22.51
CA GLY A 244 -12.18 -11.29 22.67
C GLY A 244 -10.99 -10.34 22.55
N GLN A 245 -11.18 -9.02 22.65
CA GLN A 245 -10.10 -8.03 22.58
C GLN A 245 -9.80 -7.40 23.95
N ASN A 246 -8.57 -7.57 24.41
CA ASN A 246 -8.08 -6.90 25.62
C ASN A 246 -7.66 -5.45 25.34
N ASP A 247 -7.12 -5.22 24.14
CA ASP A 247 -6.68 -3.90 23.67
C ASP A 247 -7.80 -3.16 22.92
N PRO A 248 -7.78 -1.81 22.91
CA PRO A 248 -8.73 -1.02 22.14
C PRO A 248 -8.54 -1.24 20.63
N VAL A 249 -9.65 -1.44 19.92
CA VAL A 249 -9.74 -1.47 18.47
C VAL A 249 -9.94 -0.04 17.98
N THR A 250 -9.10 0.39 17.02
CA THR A 250 -9.25 1.72 16.42
C THR A 250 -10.33 1.67 15.37
N THR A 251 -11.39 2.46 15.54
CA THR A 251 -12.57 2.46 14.67
C THR A 251 -12.72 3.82 14.02
N ILE A 252 -12.68 3.87 12.69
CA ILE A 252 -12.85 5.12 11.94
C ILE A 252 -14.05 4.98 11.02
N VAL A 253 -14.97 5.95 11.07
CA VAL A 253 -16.06 6.05 10.11
C VAL A 253 -15.62 6.97 8.98
N PHE A 254 -15.69 6.46 7.76
CA PHE A 254 -15.31 7.16 6.54
C PHE A 254 -16.51 7.36 5.62
N ASP A 255 -16.49 8.46 4.86
CA ASP A 255 -17.26 8.60 3.63
C ASP A 255 -16.31 8.52 2.45
N SER A 256 -16.45 7.52 1.60
CA SER A 256 -15.74 7.50 0.32
C SER A 256 -16.49 8.32 -0.70
N HIS A 257 -15.83 9.35 -1.26
CA HIS A 257 -16.39 10.09 -2.40
C HIS A 257 -16.25 9.28 -3.68
N THR A 258 -15.15 8.56 -3.89
CA THR A 258 -14.95 7.73 -5.09
C THR A 258 -15.99 6.61 -5.24
N TYR A 259 -16.43 5.98 -4.13
CA TYR A 259 -17.46 4.93 -4.16
C TYR A 259 -18.85 5.43 -3.77
N HIS A 260 -18.99 6.72 -3.43
CA HIS A 260 -20.22 7.32 -2.87
C HIS A 260 -20.85 6.47 -1.74
N ARG A 261 -20.00 5.97 -0.83
CA ARG A 261 -20.42 5.03 0.22
C ARG A 261 -19.70 5.30 1.53
N SER A 262 -20.46 5.31 2.63
CA SER A 262 -19.91 5.31 3.98
C SER A 262 -19.48 3.91 4.38
N TYR A 263 -18.39 3.82 5.13
CA TYR A 263 -17.92 2.56 5.70
C TYR A 263 -17.22 2.78 7.04
N ARG A 264 -17.21 1.74 7.86
CA ARG A 264 -16.44 1.69 9.09
C ARG A 264 -15.16 0.88 8.83
N LEU A 265 -14.04 1.43 9.27
CA LEU A 265 -12.75 0.77 9.29
C LEU A 265 -12.38 0.46 10.73
N ASP A 266 -12.29 -0.83 11.07
CA ASP A 266 -11.80 -1.28 12.36
C ASP A 266 -10.40 -1.85 12.19
N ALA A 267 -9.44 -1.35 12.95
CA ALA A 267 -8.04 -1.76 12.89
C ALA A 267 -7.56 -2.25 14.25
N SER A 268 -6.60 -3.19 14.20
CA SER A 268 -5.90 -3.72 15.37
C SER A 268 -6.68 -4.74 16.18
N TYR A 269 -7.49 -5.58 15.52
CA TYR A 269 -7.88 -6.85 16.15
C TYR A 269 -6.64 -7.72 16.29
N ILE A 270 -6.31 -8.15 17.50
CA ILE A 270 -5.21 -9.07 17.79
C ILE A 270 -5.83 -10.41 18.18
N ILE A 271 -5.63 -11.42 17.37
CA ILE A 271 -6.16 -12.77 17.56
C ILE A 271 -5.00 -13.65 18.04
N PRO A 272 -5.04 -14.16 19.29
CA PRO A 272 -4.05 -15.10 19.77
C PRO A 272 -4.00 -16.34 18.87
N SER A 273 -2.77 -16.78 18.59
CA SER A 273 -2.50 -17.98 17.80
C SER A 273 -1.60 -18.92 18.60
N GLY A 274 -1.16 -20.00 17.97
CA GLY A 274 -0.24 -20.95 18.57
C GLY A 274 1.02 -20.26 19.06
N ASP A 275 1.59 -20.83 20.11
CA ASP A 275 2.93 -20.47 20.54
C ASP A 275 3.11 -19.01 21.04
N GLY A 276 2.02 -18.39 21.51
CA GLY A 276 2.04 -17.01 22.01
C GLY A 276 2.24 -15.98 20.90
N PHE A 277 2.23 -16.41 19.62
CA PHE A 277 2.08 -15.51 18.49
C PHE A 277 0.64 -15.00 18.43
N SER A 278 0.42 -14.00 17.59
CA SER A 278 -0.92 -13.51 17.29
C SER A 278 -0.99 -13.05 15.85
N VAL A 279 -2.20 -13.00 15.31
CA VAL A 279 -2.52 -12.47 13.99
C VAL A 279 -3.21 -11.11 14.17
N SER A 280 -2.99 -10.17 13.26
CA SER A 280 -3.66 -8.87 13.29
C SER A 280 -4.68 -8.74 12.16
N LEU A 281 -5.93 -8.35 12.46
CA LEU A 281 -6.95 -8.08 11.42
C LEU A 281 -7.29 -6.59 11.28
N LYS A 282 -7.64 -6.22 10.05
CA LYS A 282 -8.41 -5.03 9.66
C LYS A 282 -9.80 -5.50 9.29
N ARG A 283 -10.84 -4.74 9.58
CA ARG A 283 -12.17 -4.95 9.01
C ARG A 283 -12.62 -3.70 8.26
N PHE A 284 -13.04 -3.88 7.02
CA PHE A 284 -13.81 -2.93 6.24
C PHE A 284 -15.28 -3.35 6.30
N GLU A 285 -16.12 -2.48 6.85
CA GLU A 285 -17.55 -2.69 7.02
C GLU A 285 -18.31 -1.64 6.21
N PRO A 286 -18.83 -1.96 5.02
CA PRO A 286 -19.67 -1.02 4.29
C PRO A 286 -20.96 -0.75 5.06
N LYS A 287 -21.48 0.48 4.97
CA LYS A 287 -22.76 0.85 5.62
C LYS A 287 -23.90 -0.05 5.15
N ASP A 288 -23.96 -0.31 3.85
CA ASP A 288 -24.95 -1.16 3.21
C ASP A 288 -24.24 -2.42 2.71
N LYS A 289 -24.46 -3.54 3.40
CA LYS A 289 -23.94 -4.86 3.01
C LYS A 289 -24.77 -5.43 1.86
N ASN A 290 -24.13 -6.29 1.06
CA ASN A 290 -24.86 -7.10 0.09
C ASN A 290 -25.67 -8.22 0.76
N ASP A 291 -26.43 -8.94 -0.07
CA ASP A 291 -27.39 -9.97 0.28
C ASP A 291 -26.79 -11.38 0.37
N THR A 292 -25.49 -11.55 0.11
CA THR A 292 -24.87 -12.88 0.05
C THR A 292 -24.71 -13.55 1.42
N GLY A 293 -24.69 -12.77 2.51
CA GLY A 293 -24.37 -13.29 3.84
C GLY A 293 -22.93 -13.84 3.97
N ILE A 294 -22.07 -13.54 2.99
CA ILE A 294 -20.66 -13.99 2.93
C ILE A 294 -19.73 -12.87 3.37
N ASN A 295 -18.82 -13.21 4.29
CA ASN A 295 -17.66 -12.41 4.65
C ASN A 295 -16.46 -12.78 3.77
N LEU A 296 -15.52 -11.86 3.60
CA LEU A 296 -14.27 -12.12 2.89
C LEU A 296 -13.07 -12.00 3.83
N LEU A 297 -12.14 -12.97 3.79
CA LEU A 297 -10.85 -12.91 4.48
C LEU A 297 -9.72 -12.79 3.46
N LEU A 298 -9.06 -11.64 3.42
CA LEU A 298 -7.95 -11.34 2.52
C LEU A 298 -6.62 -11.67 3.20
N ILE A 299 -5.81 -12.49 2.53
CA ILE A 299 -4.54 -12.99 3.05
C ILE A 299 -3.41 -12.58 2.09
N PRO A 300 -2.40 -11.81 2.55
CA PRO A 300 -1.31 -11.33 1.71
C PRO A 300 -0.29 -12.42 1.40
N GLY A 301 0.56 -12.14 0.41
CA GLY A 301 1.64 -13.03 -0.01
C GLY A 301 2.89 -13.00 0.86
N PHE A 302 3.89 -13.76 0.41
CA PHE A 302 5.23 -13.83 0.98
C PHE A 302 5.89 -12.43 1.06
N PHE A 303 6.57 -12.12 2.17
CA PHE A 303 7.16 -10.80 2.45
C PHE A 303 6.19 -9.59 2.44
N CYS A 304 4.87 -9.81 2.40
CA CYS A 304 3.90 -8.72 2.30
C CYS A 304 3.07 -8.54 3.58
N ARG A 305 2.82 -7.28 3.94
CA ARG A 305 1.75 -6.89 4.88
C ARG A 305 0.41 -6.89 4.17
N ARG A 306 -0.66 -6.88 4.95
CA ARG A 306 -2.06 -6.83 4.50
C ARG A 306 -2.38 -5.64 3.58
N SER A 307 -1.60 -4.56 3.65
CA SER A 307 -1.78 -3.36 2.81
C SER A 307 -1.56 -3.63 1.32
N VAL A 308 -0.87 -4.73 0.97
CA VAL A 308 -0.76 -5.18 -0.43
C VAL A 308 -2.13 -5.45 -1.06
N MET A 309 -3.13 -5.82 -0.24
CA MET A 309 -4.48 -6.17 -0.66
C MET A 309 -5.49 -5.03 -0.44
N ASP A 310 -5.08 -3.85 0.05
CA ASP A 310 -6.03 -2.79 0.44
C ASP A 310 -6.90 -2.29 -0.74
N LYS A 311 -6.37 -2.28 -1.97
CA LYS A 311 -7.14 -1.92 -3.18
C LYS A 311 -8.26 -2.93 -3.45
N VAL A 312 -7.92 -4.22 -3.42
CA VAL A 312 -8.87 -5.34 -3.58
C VAL A 312 -9.91 -5.32 -2.45
N ALA A 313 -9.47 -5.12 -1.21
CA ALA A 313 -10.35 -5.05 -0.05
C ALA A 313 -11.39 -3.94 -0.16
N ARG A 314 -10.97 -2.75 -0.61
CA ARG A 314 -11.85 -1.59 -0.79
C ARG A 314 -12.82 -1.78 -1.95
N GLU A 315 -12.38 -2.33 -3.07
CA GLU A 315 -13.28 -2.60 -4.20
C GLU A 315 -14.37 -3.60 -3.77
N LEU A 316 -14.00 -4.73 -3.16
CA LEU A 316 -14.97 -5.73 -2.68
C LEU A 316 -15.90 -5.18 -1.59
N ALA A 317 -15.39 -4.38 -0.65
CA ALA A 317 -16.22 -3.81 0.41
C ALA A 317 -17.13 -2.68 -0.10
N LEU A 318 -16.56 -1.71 -0.80
CA LEU A 318 -17.22 -0.45 -1.10
C LEU A 318 -18.02 -0.48 -2.41
N LYS A 319 -17.58 -1.25 -3.41
CA LYS A 319 -18.35 -1.45 -4.64
C LYS A 319 -19.35 -2.59 -4.49
N HIS A 320 -18.88 -3.76 -4.04
CA HIS A 320 -19.69 -4.98 -4.01
C HIS A 320 -20.38 -5.26 -2.67
N GLY A 321 -20.13 -4.47 -1.63
CA GLY A 321 -20.88 -4.54 -0.36
C GLY A 321 -20.51 -5.68 0.57
N TYR A 322 -19.33 -6.29 0.40
CA TYR A 322 -18.86 -7.34 1.32
C TYR A 322 -18.31 -6.76 2.62
N ARG A 323 -18.47 -7.48 3.73
CA ARG A 323 -17.62 -7.28 4.91
C ARG A 323 -16.28 -7.94 4.63
N VAL A 324 -15.20 -7.16 4.73
CA VAL A 324 -13.86 -7.62 4.35
C VAL A 324 -12.92 -7.56 5.55
N PHE A 325 -12.34 -8.70 5.90
CA PHE A 325 -11.24 -8.83 6.84
C PHE A 325 -9.92 -8.86 6.07
N SER A 326 -8.94 -8.08 6.49
CA SER A 326 -7.59 -8.08 5.90
C SER A 326 -6.57 -8.46 6.96
N MET A 327 -5.84 -9.54 6.72
CA MET A 327 -5.02 -10.25 7.71
C MET A 327 -3.54 -9.92 7.57
N ASP A 328 -2.90 -9.52 8.67
CA ASP A 328 -1.45 -9.57 8.85
C ASP A 328 -1.11 -10.84 9.63
N MET A 329 -0.36 -11.74 8.99
CA MET A 329 0.12 -13.00 9.60
C MET A 329 1.04 -12.74 10.81
N ARG A 330 1.37 -13.80 11.57
CA ARG A 330 2.35 -13.68 12.67
C ARG A 330 3.67 -13.04 12.19
N GLY A 331 4.30 -12.29 13.08
CA GLY A 331 5.60 -11.66 12.83
C GLY A 331 5.59 -10.35 12.04
N ARG A 332 4.44 -9.86 11.56
CA ARG A 332 4.36 -8.61 10.77
C ARG A 332 4.39 -7.33 11.60
N SER A 333 4.19 -7.45 12.90
CA SER A 333 4.30 -6.36 13.88
C SER A 333 4.80 -6.86 15.23
N ARG A 334 5.27 -5.94 16.08
CA ARG A 334 5.64 -6.27 17.47
C ARG A 334 4.47 -6.88 18.27
N ARG A 335 3.22 -6.52 17.93
CA ARG A 335 2.01 -7.03 18.61
C ARG A 335 1.63 -8.46 18.21
N THR A 336 2.16 -8.93 17.08
CA THR A 336 1.94 -10.29 16.57
C THR A 336 3.05 -11.25 16.99
N LEU A 337 4.05 -10.76 17.74
CA LEU A 337 5.16 -11.54 18.28
C LEU A 337 4.91 -11.85 19.77
N PRO A 338 5.46 -12.97 20.29
CA PRO A 338 5.33 -13.31 21.69
C PRO A 338 5.97 -12.26 22.61
N PRO A 339 5.36 -11.96 23.78
CA PRO A 339 5.79 -10.88 24.67
C PRO A 339 7.16 -11.11 25.34
N PHE A 340 7.54 -12.37 25.59
CA PHE A 340 8.80 -12.74 26.24
C PHE A 340 9.71 -13.45 25.22
N GLY A 341 10.46 -12.68 24.44
CA GLY A 341 11.15 -13.15 23.23
C GLY A 341 11.99 -14.44 23.32
N ILE A 342 12.33 -14.91 22.11
CA ILE A 342 13.01 -16.14 21.67
C ILE A 342 12.11 -17.38 21.53
N ARG A 343 11.63 -17.56 20.29
CA ARG A 343 11.29 -18.83 19.66
C ARG A 343 12.17 -18.98 18.42
N GLU A 344 12.34 -20.18 17.87
CA GLU A 344 13.25 -20.43 16.73
C GLU A 344 12.78 -19.85 15.36
N GLY A 345 11.87 -18.87 15.34
CA GLY A 345 11.15 -18.43 14.14
C GLY A 345 9.89 -19.25 13.88
N TRP A 346 9.28 -19.08 12.71
CA TRP A 346 8.03 -19.74 12.30
C TRP A 346 8.12 -20.25 10.86
N THR A 347 7.24 -21.18 10.48
CA THR A 347 7.18 -21.82 9.16
C THR A 347 5.87 -21.47 8.44
N VAL A 348 5.72 -21.93 7.19
CA VAL A 348 4.43 -21.90 6.49
C VAL A 348 3.42 -22.84 7.15
N ASP A 349 3.87 -23.92 7.79
CA ASP A 349 2.99 -24.82 8.55
C ASP A 349 2.29 -24.09 9.68
N ASP A 350 2.98 -23.17 10.35
CA ASP A 350 2.40 -22.34 11.40
C ASP A 350 1.29 -21.43 10.86
N PHE A 351 1.47 -20.88 9.65
CA PHE A 351 0.41 -20.12 8.99
C PHE A 351 -0.81 -20.99 8.67
N ILE A 352 -0.58 -22.20 8.15
CA ILE A 352 -1.62 -23.14 7.71
C ILE A 352 -2.37 -23.75 8.88
N GLN A 353 -1.64 -24.24 9.88
CA GLN A 353 -2.18 -25.12 10.91
C GLN A 353 -2.49 -24.41 12.23
N GLU A 354 -2.09 -23.14 12.38
CA GLU A 354 -2.36 -22.36 13.60
C GLU A 354 -3.00 -21.00 13.30
N ASP A 355 -2.36 -20.14 12.50
CA ASP A 355 -2.86 -18.78 12.27
C ASP A 355 -4.19 -18.76 11.53
N PHE A 356 -4.28 -19.47 10.41
CA PHE A 356 -5.50 -19.55 9.62
C PHE A 356 -6.68 -20.12 10.43
N PRO A 357 -6.57 -21.30 11.10
CA PRO A 357 -7.66 -21.80 11.93
C PRO A 357 -8.02 -20.91 13.11
N ALA A 358 -7.05 -20.24 13.77
CA ALA A 358 -7.36 -19.28 14.83
C ALA A 358 -8.24 -18.12 14.33
N VAL A 359 -7.97 -17.63 13.12
CA VAL A 359 -8.81 -16.61 12.47
C VAL A 359 -10.19 -17.17 12.07
N LEU A 360 -10.25 -18.39 11.52
CA LEU A 360 -11.53 -19.02 11.18
C LEU A 360 -12.43 -19.16 12.41
N GLN A 361 -11.87 -19.64 13.52
CA GLN A 361 -12.58 -19.76 14.79
C GLN A 361 -13.06 -18.39 15.28
N TRP A 362 -12.18 -17.38 15.31
CA TRP A 362 -12.56 -16.04 15.75
C TRP A 362 -13.69 -15.44 14.88
N ILE A 363 -13.63 -15.61 13.56
CA ILE A 363 -14.70 -15.14 12.66
C ILE A 363 -16.01 -15.89 12.96
N GLN A 364 -15.96 -17.22 13.11
CA GLN A 364 -17.14 -18.02 13.41
C GLN A 364 -17.79 -17.63 14.75
N GLU A 365 -16.99 -17.35 15.79
CA GLU A 365 -17.51 -16.90 17.08
C GLU A 365 -18.15 -15.50 17.02
N ASN A 366 -17.58 -14.59 16.22
CA ASN A 366 -18.08 -13.22 16.08
C ASN A 366 -19.26 -13.11 15.10
N PHE A 367 -19.35 -14.03 14.13
CA PHE A 367 -20.32 -14.02 13.03
C PHE A 367 -20.89 -15.43 12.76
N PRO A 368 -21.56 -16.07 13.73
CA PRO A 368 -21.88 -17.51 13.70
C PRO A 368 -22.83 -17.96 12.58
N ASN A 369 -23.56 -17.04 11.96
CA ASN A 369 -24.53 -17.32 10.90
C ASN A 369 -24.05 -16.86 9.51
N GLU A 370 -22.83 -16.34 9.42
CA GLU A 370 -22.29 -15.81 8.16
C GLU A 370 -21.19 -16.74 7.65
N LYS A 371 -21.19 -17.00 6.35
CA LYS A 371 -20.18 -17.84 5.71
C LYS A 371 -18.93 -17.02 5.34
N LEU A 372 -17.85 -17.69 4.98
CA LEU A 372 -16.58 -17.06 4.65
C LEU A 372 -16.06 -17.50 3.29
N VAL A 373 -15.51 -16.56 2.52
CA VAL A 373 -14.64 -16.84 1.37
C VAL A 373 -13.25 -16.31 1.66
N ALA A 374 -12.24 -17.18 1.54
CA ALA A 374 -10.84 -16.80 1.71
C ALA A 374 -10.26 -16.32 0.37
N VAL A 375 -9.75 -15.09 0.32
CA VAL A 375 -9.14 -14.46 -0.86
C VAL A 375 -7.66 -14.27 -0.61
N GLY A 376 -6.83 -15.12 -1.19
CA GLY A 376 -5.40 -15.14 -0.97
C GLY A 376 -4.60 -14.67 -2.17
N HIS A 377 -3.55 -13.89 -1.94
CA HIS A 377 -2.55 -13.55 -2.95
C HIS A 377 -1.26 -14.34 -2.71
N SER A 378 -0.69 -14.95 -3.75
CA SER A 378 0.57 -15.71 -3.67
C SER A 378 0.52 -16.78 -2.57
N MET A 379 1.43 -16.73 -1.59
CA MET A 379 1.38 -17.58 -0.38
C MET A 379 0.04 -17.52 0.36
N GLY A 380 -0.62 -16.35 0.37
CA GLY A 380 -1.92 -16.17 1.00
C GLY A 380 -3.01 -17.03 0.40
N GLY A 381 -2.92 -17.42 -0.88
CA GLY A 381 -3.85 -18.37 -1.51
C GLY A 381 -3.46 -19.83 -1.29
N MET A 382 -2.17 -20.11 -1.03
CA MET A 382 -1.71 -21.44 -0.64
C MET A 382 -2.29 -21.85 0.72
N ILE A 383 -2.28 -20.94 1.69
CA ILE A 383 -2.71 -21.20 3.08
C ILE A 383 -4.11 -21.85 3.17
N PRO A 384 -5.20 -21.23 2.67
CA PRO A 384 -6.52 -21.80 2.77
C PRO A 384 -6.67 -23.10 1.97
N ARG A 385 -6.01 -23.21 0.81
CA ARG A 385 -6.03 -24.42 -0.03
C ARG A 385 -5.37 -25.59 0.69
N PHE A 386 -4.17 -25.38 1.21
CA PHE A 386 -3.39 -26.40 1.90
C PHE A 386 -4.04 -26.81 3.21
N TYR A 387 -4.58 -25.87 3.99
CA TYR A 387 -5.35 -26.20 5.19
C TYR A 387 -6.54 -27.09 4.87
N SER A 388 -7.35 -26.69 3.88
CA SER A 388 -8.56 -27.41 3.51
C SER A 388 -8.26 -28.79 2.93
N ALA A 389 -7.25 -28.90 2.08
CA ALA A 389 -6.86 -30.15 1.45
C ALA A 389 -6.17 -31.15 2.40
N ALA A 390 -5.41 -30.64 3.38
CA ALA A 390 -4.67 -31.45 4.35
C ALA A 390 -5.39 -31.62 5.70
N TYR A 391 -6.63 -31.11 5.85
CA TYR A 391 -7.34 -31.03 7.13
C TYR A 391 -7.35 -32.35 7.90
N GLU A 392 -7.75 -33.45 7.26
CA GLU A 392 -7.83 -34.77 7.89
C GLU A 392 -6.47 -35.27 8.40
N GLU A 393 -5.39 -35.01 7.65
CA GLU A 393 -4.03 -35.40 8.06
C GLU A 393 -3.53 -34.51 9.21
N ILE A 394 -3.85 -33.21 9.20
CA ILE A 394 -3.52 -32.28 10.27
C ILE A 394 -4.23 -32.71 11.57
N VAL A 395 -5.53 -32.99 11.50
CA VAL A 395 -6.31 -33.48 12.65
C VAL A 395 -5.77 -34.81 13.15
N ARG A 396 -5.45 -35.76 12.26
CA ARG A 396 -4.87 -37.06 12.62
C ARG A 396 -3.54 -36.93 13.37
N LYS A 397 -2.69 -35.97 12.99
CA LYS A 397 -1.43 -35.68 13.69
C LYS A 397 -1.63 -34.99 15.04
N ARG A 398 -2.74 -34.26 15.21
CA ARG A 398 -3.08 -33.51 16.41
C ARG A 398 -4.06 -34.22 17.34
N LYS A 399 -4.18 -35.55 17.25
CA LYS A 399 -5.14 -36.36 18.04
C LYS A 399 -5.09 -36.11 19.55
N ASP A 400 -3.93 -35.72 20.08
CA ASP A 400 -3.73 -35.45 21.50
C ASP A 400 -3.90 -33.96 21.87
N SER A 401 -4.25 -33.10 20.91
CA SER A 401 -4.50 -31.68 21.15
C SER A 401 -5.94 -31.47 21.65
N PRO A 402 -6.14 -30.75 22.78
CA PRO A 402 -7.45 -30.54 23.37
C PRO A 402 -8.33 -29.55 22.59
N LEU A 403 -7.79 -28.82 21.63
CA LEU A 403 -8.51 -27.79 20.86
C LEU A 403 -8.94 -28.37 19.49
N PRO A 404 -10.26 -28.53 19.25
CA PRO A 404 -10.74 -28.97 17.95
C PRO A 404 -10.44 -27.90 16.89
N LEU A 405 -9.89 -28.32 15.75
CA LEU A 405 -9.64 -27.43 14.62
C LEU A 405 -10.93 -27.17 13.83
N PRO A 406 -11.19 -25.92 13.42
CA PRO A 406 -12.40 -25.57 12.68
C PRO A 406 -12.46 -26.31 11.36
N LYS A 407 -13.56 -27.04 11.12
CA LYS A 407 -13.71 -27.80 9.88
C LYS A 407 -13.91 -26.87 8.68
N PRO A 408 -13.08 -26.95 7.63
CA PRO A 408 -13.14 -26.04 6.49
C PRO A 408 -14.53 -25.95 5.85
N GLU A 409 -15.20 -27.09 5.65
CA GLU A 409 -16.50 -27.17 4.98
C GLU A 409 -17.65 -26.55 5.77
N GLU A 410 -17.49 -26.33 7.08
CA GLU A 410 -18.51 -25.70 7.92
C GLU A 410 -18.47 -24.18 7.82
N ILE A 411 -17.30 -23.62 7.49
CA ILE A 411 -17.03 -22.17 7.54
C ILE A 411 -16.82 -21.58 6.15
N LEU A 412 -16.05 -22.25 5.29
CA LEU A 412 -15.67 -21.77 3.97
C LEU A 412 -16.69 -22.15 2.90
N SER A 413 -17.25 -21.16 2.21
CA SER A 413 -18.04 -21.35 0.99
C SER A 413 -17.17 -21.45 -0.26
N GLY A 414 -15.95 -20.91 -0.23
CA GLY A 414 -15.07 -20.87 -1.39
C GLY A 414 -13.69 -20.30 -1.08
N ILE A 415 -12.75 -20.52 -2.00
CA ILE A 415 -11.40 -19.97 -1.96
C ILE A 415 -11.13 -19.23 -3.28
N VAL A 416 -10.61 -18.02 -3.18
CA VAL A 416 -10.07 -17.26 -4.31
C VAL A 416 -8.56 -17.22 -4.18
N SER A 417 -7.84 -17.71 -5.18
CA SER A 417 -6.37 -17.74 -5.21
C SER A 417 -5.85 -16.86 -6.34
N ILE A 418 -5.20 -15.76 -5.99
CA ILE A 418 -4.62 -14.80 -6.92
C ILE A 418 -3.12 -15.08 -7.01
N THR A 419 -2.64 -15.40 -8.22
CA THR A 419 -1.22 -15.68 -8.52
C THR A 419 -0.55 -16.62 -7.51
N SER A 420 -1.30 -17.64 -7.06
CA SER A 420 -0.88 -18.55 -5.99
C SER A 420 -0.31 -19.85 -6.56
N PRO A 421 0.90 -20.26 -6.19
CA PRO A 421 1.53 -21.48 -6.72
C PRO A 421 0.98 -22.74 -6.03
N ASN A 422 1.17 -23.90 -6.66
CA ASN A 422 1.02 -25.22 -6.01
C ASN A 422 2.33 -25.68 -5.34
N PHE A 423 3.46 -25.26 -5.92
CA PHE A 423 4.83 -25.46 -5.47
C PHE A 423 5.69 -24.34 -6.12
N ILE A 424 6.89 -24.10 -5.61
CA ILE A 424 7.71 -22.98 -6.07
C ILE A 424 8.54 -23.38 -7.29
N ARG A 425 8.39 -22.66 -8.42
CA ARG A 425 9.25 -22.82 -9.60
C ARG A 425 9.54 -21.46 -10.23
N LEU A 426 10.66 -20.85 -9.85
CA LEU A 426 11.16 -19.68 -10.55
C LEU A 426 11.62 -20.10 -11.96
N GLN A 427 11.27 -19.32 -12.98
CA GLN A 427 11.54 -19.62 -14.40
C GLN A 427 13.03 -19.68 -14.78
N ALA A 428 13.95 -19.49 -13.82
CA ALA A 428 15.37 -19.75 -14.01
C ALA A 428 15.62 -21.28 -14.03
N GLN A 429 15.50 -21.91 -15.20
CA GLN A 429 16.07 -23.23 -15.44
C GLN A 429 17.60 -23.12 -15.32
N ILE A 430 18.18 -23.29 -14.13
CA ILE A 430 19.63 -23.29 -13.96
C ILE A 430 20.18 -24.60 -14.55
N PRO A 431 20.94 -24.58 -15.67
CA PRO A 431 21.60 -25.78 -16.19
C PRO A 431 22.70 -26.20 -15.20
N GLY A 432 22.79 -27.49 -14.86
CA GLY A 432 23.74 -28.00 -13.86
C GLY A 432 23.22 -28.02 -12.42
N LEU A 433 21.96 -27.62 -12.17
CA LEU A 433 21.34 -27.75 -10.85
C LEU A 433 21.29 -29.22 -10.39
N ASP A 434 21.27 -30.20 -11.29
CA ASP A 434 21.31 -31.63 -10.91
C ASP A 434 22.65 -32.07 -10.28
N VAL A 435 23.76 -31.41 -10.65
CA VAL A 435 25.08 -31.62 -10.03
C VAL A 435 25.15 -30.91 -8.67
N LEU A 436 24.55 -29.72 -8.56
CA LEU A 436 24.40 -29.01 -7.29
C LEU A 436 23.46 -29.76 -6.31
N LYS A 437 22.42 -30.42 -6.83
CA LYS A 437 21.43 -31.23 -6.08
C LYS A 437 22.06 -32.48 -5.44
N MET A 438 23.07 -33.08 -6.08
CA MET A 438 23.82 -34.19 -5.49
C MET A 438 24.77 -33.70 -4.38
N GLY A 439 25.31 -32.47 -4.51
CA GLY A 439 26.06 -31.79 -3.45
C GLY A 439 25.20 -31.39 -2.25
N LEU A 440 24.00 -30.86 -2.46
CA LEU A 440 23.07 -30.40 -1.40
C LEU A 440 22.44 -31.52 -0.56
N LYS A 441 22.27 -32.73 -1.11
CA LYS A 441 21.93 -33.93 -0.30
C LYS A 441 23.05 -34.35 0.65
N LEU A 442 24.29 -33.90 0.40
CA LEU A 442 25.49 -34.18 1.18
C LEU A 442 26.01 -32.95 1.94
N VAL A 443 25.28 -31.82 1.92
CA VAL A 443 25.70 -30.61 2.64
C VAL A 443 25.58 -30.86 4.15
N PRO A 444 26.68 -30.81 4.91
CA PRO A 444 26.63 -30.92 6.36
C PRO A 444 25.72 -29.85 6.97
N SER A 445 25.01 -30.16 8.06
CA SER A 445 24.16 -29.20 8.79
C SER A 445 24.87 -27.87 9.11
N LYS A 446 26.20 -27.90 9.24
CA LYS A 446 27.06 -26.74 9.44
C LYS A 446 27.02 -25.72 8.30
N THR A 447 27.03 -26.13 7.03
CA THR A 447 27.01 -25.18 5.90
C THR A 447 25.59 -24.68 5.56
N ILE A 448 24.52 -25.38 5.95
CA ILE A 448 23.15 -24.81 6.00
C ILE A 448 23.01 -23.80 7.15
N SER A 449 23.68 -24.05 8.28
CA SER A 449 23.75 -23.09 9.40
C SER A 449 24.53 -21.83 9.03
N ASP A 450 25.73 -21.95 8.43
CA ASP A 450 26.52 -20.81 7.96
C ASP A 450 25.76 -20.00 6.88
N PHE A 451 25.05 -20.69 5.99
CA PHE A 451 24.12 -20.13 5.01
C PHE A 451 22.95 -19.33 5.64
N LEU A 452 22.38 -19.85 6.72
CA LEU A 452 21.34 -19.15 7.48
C LEU A 452 21.91 -17.92 8.18
N PHE A 453 23.08 -18.03 8.79
CA PHE A 453 23.77 -16.91 9.44
C PHE A 453 24.07 -15.77 8.46
N ASP A 454 24.55 -16.07 7.26
CA ASP A 454 24.83 -15.06 6.22
C ASP A 454 23.56 -14.36 5.66
N LEU A 455 22.41 -15.06 5.69
CA LEU A 455 21.11 -14.51 5.27
C LEU A 455 20.38 -13.74 6.36
N THR A 456 20.66 -14.04 7.63
CA THR A 456 19.96 -13.43 8.76
C THR A 456 20.26 -11.93 8.88
N SER A 457 19.22 -11.12 8.89
CA SER A 457 19.24 -9.80 9.49
C SER A 457 18.79 -9.92 10.94
N PHE A 458 19.61 -9.42 11.87
CA PHE A 458 19.10 -9.01 13.17
C PHE A 458 18.59 -7.57 13.00
N SER A 459 17.28 -7.39 12.84
CA SER A 459 16.70 -6.06 12.89
C SER A 459 16.86 -5.52 14.32
N LEU A 460 17.06 -4.21 14.49
CA LEU A 460 17.13 -3.56 15.82
C LEU A 460 15.84 -3.76 16.65
N GLN A 461 14.77 -4.30 16.07
CA GLN A 461 13.46 -4.45 16.70
C GLN A 461 13.14 -5.90 17.12
N THR A 462 13.89 -6.91 16.65
CA THR A 462 13.60 -8.33 16.92
C THR A 462 14.85 -9.16 17.17
N THR A 463 14.86 -9.96 18.24
CA THR A 463 15.91 -10.96 18.54
C THR A 463 15.73 -12.29 17.77
N LEU A 464 14.82 -12.31 16.78
CA LEU A 464 14.46 -13.49 15.99
C LEU A 464 15.17 -13.47 14.63
N PRO A 465 15.54 -14.64 14.07
CA PRO A 465 16.18 -14.72 12.76
C PRO A 465 15.18 -14.40 11.64
N THR A 466 15.25 -13.19 11.09
CA THR A 466 14.43 -12.73 9.97
C THR A 466 15.29 -12.33 8.77
N VAL A 467 14.68 -12.27 7.59
CA VAL A 467 15.31 -11.83 6.34
C VAL A 467 14.49 -10.67 5.78
N ASP A 468 15.14 -9.64 5.24
CA ASP A 468 14.48 -8.60 4.45
C ASP A 468 14.43 -8.94 2.95
N LEU A 469 13.47 -8.36 2.23
CA LEU A 469 13.23 -8.67 0.81
C LEU A 469 14.43 -8.34 -0.09
N ASN A 470 15.19 -7.28 0.21
CA ASN A 470 16.33 -6.88 -0.60
C ASN A 470 17.50 -7.87 -0.45
N LYS A 471 17.77 -8.34 0.76
CA LYS A 471 18.75 -9.38 1.04
C LYS A 471 18.36 -10.70 0.37
N PHE A 472 17.07 -11.07 0.42
CA PHE A 472 16.58 -12.25 -0.28
C PHE A 472 16.87 -12.21 -1.79
N PHE A 473 16.55 -11.10 -2.47
CA PHE A 473 16.85 -10.98 -3.90
C PHE A 473 18.35 -10.85 -4.22
N LYS A 474 19.13 -10.16 -3.38
CA LYS A 474 20.60 -10.12 -3.52
C LYS A 474 21.21 -11.51 -3.41
N PHE A 475 20.69 -12.32 -2.50
CA PHE A 475 21.09 -13.72 -2.37
C PHE A 475 20.73 -14.53 -3.62
N LEU A 476 19.50 -14.45 -4.12
CA LEU A 476 19.10 -15.16 -5.35
C LEU A 476 20.00 -14.81 -6.54
N LEU A 477 20.40 -13.54 -6.65
CA LEU A 477 21.36 -13.07 -7.65
C LEU A 477 22.78 -13.59 -7.39
N GLY A 478 23.22 -13.60 -6.12
CA GLY A 478 24.52 -14.14 -5.71
C GLY A 478 24.67 -15.62 -6.02
N LEU A 479 23.65 -16.44 -5.71
CA LEU A 479 23.59 -17.85 -6.04
C LEU A 479 23.74 -18.07 -7.56
N HIS A 480 23.03 -17.29 -8.37
CA HIS A 480 23.17 -17.35 -9.84
C HIS A 480 24.59 -16.99 -10.30
N SER A 481 25.20 -15.97 -9.71
CA SER A 481 26.56 -15.55 -10.07
C SER A 481 27.62 -16.60 -9.75
N SER A 482 27.51 -17.29 -8.59
CA SER A 482 28.38 -18.41 -8.24
C SER A 482 28.19 -19.63 -9.13
N LEU A 483 26.96 -19.84 -9.63
CA LEU A 483 26.63 -20.95 -10.53
C LEU A 483 27.03 -20.67 -11.99
N ARG A 484 27.26 -19.40 -12.34
CA ARG A 484 27.73 -18.95 -13.65
C ARG A 484 29.14 -19.45 -13.98
N ALA A 485 29.93 -19.83 -12.97
CA ALA A 485 31.24 -20.45 -13.15
C ALA A 485 31.16 -21.93 -13.60
N VAL A 486 29.98 -22.56 -13.52
CA VAL A 486 29.80 -24.02 -13.71
C VAL A 486 28.90 -24.36 -14.91
N SER A 487 28.19 -23.38 -15.49
CA SER A 487 27.28 -23.60 -16.63
C SER A 487 27.40 -22.47 -17.67
N PHE A 488 27.76 -22.82 -18.91
CA PHE A 488 28.03 -21.90 -20.02
C PHE A 488 26.80 -21.37 -20.77
N ASP A 489 25.57 -21.65 -20.33
CA ASP A 489 24.37 -21.20 -21.06
C ASP A 489 23.80 -19.89 -20.51
N LEU A 490 23.75 -18.86 -21.37
CA LEU A 490 23.79 -17.44 -21.01
C LEU A 490 22.42 -16.72 -21.09
N HIS A 491 21.31 -17.46 -20.97
CA HIS A 491 19.97 -16.89 -21.19
C HIS A 491 19.01 -16.93 -19.99
N THR A 492 19.41 -17.44 -18.82
CA THR A 492 18.52 -17.50 -17.65
C THR A 492 18.43 -16.15 -16.94
N LYS A 493 17.27 -15.48 -17.07
CA LYS A 493 17.00 -14.22 -16.38
C LYS A 493 16.55 -14.48 -14.95
N VAL A 494 17.38 -14.11 -13.97
CA VAL A 494 17.04 -14.19 -12.54
C VAL A 494 15.92 -13.21 -12.21
N VAL A 495 14.91 -13.69 -11.49
CA VAL A 495 13.82 -12.86 -10.96
C VAL A 495 14.40 -11.87 -9.95
N ASN A 496 14.21 -10.57 -10.20
CA ASN A 496 14.61 -9.50 -9.30
C ASN A 496 13.38 -8.84 -8.66
N LEU A 497 13.61 -7.90 -7.75
CA LEU A 497 12.53 -7.17 -7.07
C LEU A 497 11.54 -6.50 -8.04
N ARG A 498 12.01 -6.01 -9.20
CA ARG A 498 11.13 -5.40 -10.23
C ARG A 498 10.23 -6.45 -10.89
N ASP A 499 10.76 -7.64 -11.14
CA ASP A 499 9.99 -8.77 -11.67
C ASP A 499 9.01 -9.33 -10.61
N PHE A 500 9.38 -9.32 -9.33
CA PHE A 500 8.49 -9.67 -8.21
C PHE A 500 7.32 -8.69 -8.07
N VAL A 501 7.57 -7.39 -8.23
CA VAL A 501 6.46 -6.43 -8.30
C VAL A 501 5.65 -6.64 -9.58
N GLY A 502 6.30 -6.92 -10.71
CA GLY A 502 5.60 -7.30 -11.95
C GLY A 502 4.68 -6.22 -12.51
N TYR A 503 4.94 -4.94 -12.20
CA TYR A 503 4.14 -3.79 -12.61
C TYR A 503 4.87 -3.00 -13.71
N ARG A 504 4.18 -2.70 -14.82
CA ARG A 504 4.80 -2.10 -16.03
C ARG A 504 5.41 -0.72 -15.77
N GLN A 505 4.79 0.11 -14.93
CA GLN A 505 5.27 1.46 -14.59
C GLN A 505 4.91 1.79 -13.14
N ILE A 506 5.90 1.84 -12.24
CA ILE A 506 5.71 2.24 -10.83
C ILE A 506 6.24 3.67 -10.66
N SER A 507 5.45 4.58 -10.10
CA SER A 507 5.94 5.91 -9.76
C SER A 507 6.90 5.85 -8.55
N PRO A 508 7.87 6.78 -8.40
CA PRO A 508 8.75 6.79 -7.24
C PRO A 508 8.02 6.80 -5.87
N PRO A 509 6.90 7.52 -5.67
CA PRO A 509 6.11 7.44 -4.44
C PRO A 509 5.46 6.07 -4.20
N GLU A 510 4.92 5.43 -5.25
CA GLU A 510 4.39 4.06 -5.13
C GLU A 510 5.50 3.06 -4.80
N TRP A 511 6.69 3.24 -5.38
CA TRP A 511 7.85 2.42 -5.04
C TRP A 511 8.26 2.60 -3.58
N TYR A 512 8.31 3.85 -3.10
CA TYR A 512 8.58 4.14 -1.69
C TYR A 512 7.52 3.47 -0.78
N PHE A 513 6.24 3.58 -1.13
CA PHE A 513 5.15 2.92 -0.40
C PHE A 513 5.30 1.40 -0.37
N LEU A 514 5.67 0.77 -1.50
CA LEU A 514 5.95 -0.66 -1.57
C LEU A 514 7.04 -1.07 -0.57
N ILE A 515 8.15 -0.34 -0.56
CA ILE A 515 9.30 -0.63 0.31
C ILE A 515 8.98 -0.39 1.79
N GLU A 516 8.27 0.69 2.12
CA GLU A 516 8.08 1.15 3.51
C GLU A 516 6.81 0.65 4.19
N ASP A 517 5.83 0.14 3.43
CA ASP A 517 4.55 -0.31 3.98
C ASP A 517 4.20 -1.74 3.61
N ILE A 518 4.41 -2.11 2.36
CA ILE A 518 3.95 -3.39 1.86
C ILE A 518 4.97 -4.46 2.21
N PHE A 519 6.24 -4.23 1.87
CA PHE A 519 7.28 -5.19 2.16
C PHE A 519 7.68 -5.19 3.63
N CYS A 520 7.86 -6.38 4.16
CA CYS A 520 8.24 -6.63 5.54
C CYS A 520 9.27 -7.75 5.60
N GLU A 521 9.81 -7.98 6.79
CA GLU A 521 10.70 -9.10 7.02
C GLU A 521 9.92 -10.42 7.11
N GLU A 522 10.61 -11.52 6.87
CA GLU A 522 10.08 -12.88 6.95
C GLU A 522 10.96 -13.78 7.80
N SER A 523 10.40 -14.82 8.42
CA SER A 523 11.22 -15.80 9.14
C SER A 523 12.09 -16.61 8.18
N THR A 524 13.34 -16.84 8.58
CA THR A 524 14.28 -17.71 7.86
C THR A 524 13.72 -19.11 7.60
N LYS A 525 12.93 -19.66 8.53
CA LYS A 525 12.32 -20.99 8.40
C LYS A 525 11.27 -21.03 7.26
N VAL A 526 10.47 -19.97 7.08
CA VAL A 526 9.59 -19.81 5.91
C VAL A 526 10.43 -19.75 4.63
N VAL A 527 11.45 -18.90 4.58
CA VAL A 527 12.34 -18.77 3.40
C VAL A 527 12.94 -20.12 3.00
N LEU A 528 13.40 -20.90 3.99
CA LEU A 528 13.93 -22.23 3.76
C LEU A 528 12.91 -23.20 3.16
N GLN A 529 11.64 -23.17 3.56
CA GLN A 529 10.62 -24.03 2.94
C GLN A 529 10.40 -23.68 1.47
N PHE A 530 10.31 -22.39 1.15
CA PHE A 530 10.18 -21.94 -0.24
C PHE A 530 11.38 -22.39 -1.08
N LEU A 531 12.61 -22.29 -0.55
CA LEU A 531 13.82 -22.78 -1.21
C LEU A 531 13.82 -24.31 -1.37
N ARG A 532 13.43 -25.06 -0.33
CA ARG A 532 13.31 -26.53 -0.41
C ARG A 532 12.31 -26.95 -1.48
N SER A 533 11.15 -26.30 -1.56
CA SER A 533 10.16 -26.54 -2.62
C SER A 533 10.72 -26.23 -4.00
N GLN A 534 11.45 -25.12 -4.15
CA GLN A 534 12.08 -24.75 -5.41
C GLN A 534 13.15 -25.74 -5.89
N LEU A 535 13.86 -26.37 -4.96
CA LEU A 535 14.90 -27.36 -5.26
C LEU A 535 14.35 -28.79 -5.39
N SER A 536 13.09 -29.04 -4.98
CA SER A 536 12.45 -30.34 -5.06
C SER A 536 12.28 -30.79 -6.51
N GLN A 537 12.63 -32.05 -6.80
CA GLN A 537 12.40 -32.67 -8.11
C GLN A 537 10.94 -33.13 -8.27
N ASP A 538 10.24 -33.37 -7.17
CA ASP A 538 8.92 -33.98 -7.15
C ASP A 538 7.79 -32.94 -7.36
N HIS A 539 8.15 -31.68 -7.66
CA HIS A 539 7.19 -30.58 -7.81
C HIS A 539 6.28 -30.44 -6.58
N SER A 540 6.88 -30.61 -5.40
CA SER A 540 6.15 -30.67 -4.13
C SER A 540 6.41 -29.44 -3.25
N PHE A 541 5.41 -29.11 -2.43
CA PHE A 541 5.55 -28.22 -1.29
C PHE A 541 5.33 -29.03 -0.01
N LEU A 542 6.44 -29.43 0.61
CA LEU A 542 6.43 -30.25 1.83
C LEU A 542 6.29 -29.39 3.09
N SER A 543 5.67 -29.95 4.12
CA SER A 543 5.76 -29.41 5.49
C SER A 543 7.20 -29.36 5.98
N TYR A 544 7.48 -28.56 7.01
CA TYR A 544 8.85 -28.29 7.46
C TYR A 544 9.57 -29.57 7.91
N ASP A 545 8.81 -30.47 8.52
CA ASP A 545 9.23 -31.80 8.96
C ASP A 545 9.27 -32.85 7.82
N GLY A 546 8.82 -32.49 6.62
CA GLY A 546 8.77 -33.37 5.44
C GLY A 546 7.65 -34.41 5.45
N ASN A 547 6.78 -34.42 6.46
CA ASN A 547 5.80 -35.49 6.68
C ASN A 547 4.46 -35.26 5.96
N LEU A 548 4.17 -34.05 5.46
CA LEU A 548 3.01 -33.76 4.63
C LEU A 548 3.49 -33.21 3.28
N ASP A 549 2.90 -33.71 2.21
CA ASP A 549 3.02 -33.10 0.88
C ASP A 549 1.73 -32.34 0.59
N TYR A 550 1.75 -31.03 0.79
CA TYR A 550 0.57 -30.19 0.57
C TYR A 550 0.17 -30.13 -0.90
N THR A 551 1.12 -30.29 -1.82
CA THR A 551 0.83 -30.32 -3.25
C THR A 551 0.07 -31.58 -3.62
N ALA A 552 0.53 -32.75 -3.18
CA ALA A 552 -0.15 -34.01 -3.45
C ALA A 552 -1.53 -34.11 -2.78
N LEU A 553 -1.71 -33.47 -1.62
CA LEU A 553 -2.98 -33.47 -0.89
C LEU A 553 -4.06 -32.59 -1.54
N GLN A 554 -3.72 -31.68 -2.46
CA GLN A 554 -4.68 -30.82 -3.16
C GLN A 554 -5.80 -31.59 -3.88
N LYS A 555 -5.57 -32.84 -4.28
CA LYS A 555 -6.61 -33.74 -4.82
C LYS A 555 -7.80 -33.95 -3.88
N ASN A 556 -7.62 -33.70 -2.58
CA ASN A 556 -8.64 -33.81 -1.55
C ASN A 556 -9.42 -32.50 -1.34
N LEU A 557 -9.10 -31.43 -2.08
CA LEU A 557 -9.75 -30.13 -1.91
C LEU A 557 -11.23 -30.19 -2.33
N LYS A 558 -12.13 -30.13 -1.35
CA LYS A 558 -13.59 -30.14 -1.56
C LYS A 558 -14.22 -28.75 -1.65
N ILE A 559 -13.47 -27.70 -1.31
CA ILE A 559 -13.97 -26.32 -1.32
C ILE A 559 -13.84 -25.76 -2.74
N PRO A 560 -14.88 -25.08 -3.29
CA PRO A 560 -14.81 -24.41 -4.59
C PRO A 560 -13.61 -23.45 -4.68
N LEU A 561 -12.90 -23.49 -5.81
CA LEU A 561 -11.71 -22.68 -6.06
C LEU A 561 -11.86 -21.78 -7.29
N LEU A 562 -11.76 -20.47 -7.10
CA LEU A 562 -11.50 -19.50 -8.16
C LEU A 562 -10.01 -19.18 -8.23
N SER A 563 -9.34 -19.59 -9.30
CA SER A 563 -7.92 -19.31 -9.53
C SER A 563 -7.75 -18.16 -10.51
N ILE A 564 -7.08 -17.10 -10.09
CA ILE A 564 -6.81 -15.91 -10.89
C ILE A 564 -5.33 -15.83 -11.20
N LEU A 565 -4.98 -15.93 -12.48
CA LEU A 565 -3.60 -16.01 -12.96
C LEU A 565 -3.15 -14.69 -13.60
N GLY A 566 -1.86 -14.39 -13.49
CA GLY A 566 -1.21 -13.29 -14.22
C GLY A 566 -0.42 -13.83 -15.40
N SER A 567 -0.76 -13.46 -16.64
CA SER A 567 -0.05 -13.97 -17.82
C SER A 567 1.36 -13.39 -17.97
N LEU A 568 1.69 -12.32 -17.24
CA LEU A 568 3.03 -11.73 -17.18
C LEU A 568 3.75 -12.07 -15.86
N ASP A 569 3.19 -12.98 -15.05
CA ASP A 569 3.78 -13.39 -13.79
C ASP A 569 5.03 -14.25 -14.02
N LYS A 570 6.18 -13.78 -13.54
CA LYS A 570 7.47 -14.48 -13.61
C LYS A 570 7.83 -15.22 -12.33
N VAL A 571 7.09 -14.97 -11.26
CA VAL A 571 7.23 -15.62 -9.96
C VAL A 571 6.45 -16.92 -9.96
N VAL A 572 5.22 -16.88 -10.45
CA VAL A 572 4.31 -18.03 -10.61
C VAL A 572 3.78 -18.05 -12.06
N PRO A 573 4.56 -18.58 -13.02
CA PRO A 573 4.13 -18.63 -14.41
C PRO A 573 2.83 -19.43 -14.57
N SER A 574 1.83 -18.88 -15.26
CA SER A 574 0.51 -19.51 -15.43
C SER A 574 0.58 -20.93 -16.00
N GLU A 575 1.49 -21.16 -16.94
CA GLU A 575 1.68 -22.45 -17.61
C GLU A 575 2.11 -23.58 -16.67
N THR A 576 2.72 -23.26 -15.52
CA THR A 576 3.20 -24.29 -14.60
C THR A 576 2.12 -24.82 -13.65
N ILE A 577 0.98 -24.13 -13.55
CA ILE A 577 -0.08 -24.48 -12.58
C ILE A 577 -1.45 -24.69 -13.22
N LYS A 578 -1.67 -24.22 -14.46
CA LYS A 578 -2.99 -24.27 -15.11
C LYS A 578 -3.53 -25.71 -15.26
N ALA A 579 -2.66 -26.66 -15.62
CA ALA A 579 -3.04 -28.06 -15.77
C ALA A 579 -3.47 -28.68 -14.42
N ASP A 580 -2.66 -28.49 -13.38
CA ASP A 580 -2.97 -28.97 -12.03
C ASP A 580 -4.27 -28.39 -11.48
N LEU A 581 -4.50 -27.09 -11.69
CA LEU A 581 -5.72 -26.41 -11.25
C LEU A 581 -6.95 -26.92 -11.98
N ALA A 582 -6.84 -27.20 -13.27
CA ALA A 582 -7.94 -27.76 -14.07
C ALA A 582 -8.27 -29.21 -13.67
N ALA A 583 -7.32 -29.94 -13.08
CA ALA A 583 -7.51 -31.31 -12.61
C ALA A 583 -8.17 -31.40 -11.21
N LEU A 584 -8.41 -30.28 -10.53
CA LEU A 584 -9.04 -30.27 -9.20
C LEU A 584 -10.52 -30.69 -9.28
N PRO A 585 -11.03 -31.44 -8.29
CA PRO A 585 -12.23 -32.27 -8.44
C PRO A 585 -13.56 -31.52 -8.40
N HIS A 586 -13.59 -30.24 -8.02
CA HIS A 586 -14.84 -29.52 -7.74
C HIS A 586 -15.41 -28.83 -8.99
N GLU A 587 -16.69 -29.07 -9.29
CA GLU A 587 -17.35 -28.60 -10.53
C GLU A 587 -17.44 -27.07 -10.64
N LYS A 588 -17.56 -26.37 -9.51
CA LYS A 588 -17.60 -24.89 -9.45
C LYS A 588 -16.22 -24.23 -9.53
N ASN A 589 -15.17 -25.01 -9.80
CA ASN A 589 -13.83 -24.45 -9.99
C ASN A 589 -13.77 -23.61 -11.27
N GLN A 590 -13.08 -22.47 -11.19
CA GLN A 590 -12.94 -21.57 -12.33
C GLN A 590 -11.51 -21.02 -12.38
N ILE A 591 -10.99 -20.83 -13.59
CA ILE A 591 -9.69 -20.22 -13.84
C ILE A 591 -9.88 -18.96 -14.67
N LEU A 592 -9.35 -17.84 -14.19
CA LEU A 592 -9.30 -16.55 -14.87
C LEU A 592 -7.85 -16.14 -15.11
N SER A 593 -7.60 -15.32 -16.12
CA SER A 593 -6.25 -14.84 -16.44
C SER A 593 -6.27 -13.38 -16.87
N TYR A 594 -5.34 -12.59 -16.36
CA TYR A 594 -5.19 -11.16 -16.67
C TYR A 594 -3.78 -10.85 -17.16
N GLU A 595 -3.64 -9.83 -18.02
CA GLU A 595 -2.35 -9.35 -18.53
C GLU A 595 -1.59 -8.51 -17.49
N GLN A 596 -1.23 -9.14 -16.37
CA GLN A 596 -0.52 -8.52 -15.24
C GLN A 596 0.53 -9.46 -14.66
N GLY A 597 1.53 -8.87 -13.99
CA GLY A 597 2.52 -9.61 -13.21
C GLY A 597 2.08 -9.89 -11.78
N HIS A 598 3.01 -10.42 -10.96
CA HIS A 598 2.70 -11.04 -9.67
C HIS A 598 1.99 -10.13 -8.66
N LEU A 599 2.51 -8.92 -8.39
CA LEU A 599 1.81 -7.90 -7.58
C LEU A 599 0.94 -6.99 -8.44
N GLY A 600 1.28 -6.78 -9.72
CA GLY A 600 0.53 -5.89 -10.60
C GLY A 600 -0.97 -6.18 -10.66
N ILE A 601 -1.35 -7.46 -10.56
CA ILE A 601 -2.74 -7.91 -10.58
C ILE A 601 -3.59 -7.40 -9.39
N VAL A 602 -2.98 -7.13 -8.23
CA VAL A 602 -3.67 -6.59 -7.04
C VAL A 602 -3.51 -5.06 -6.89
N PHE A 603 -2.72 -4.41 -7.77
CA PHE A 603 -2.48 -2.96 -7.75
C PHE A 603 -3.08 -2.19 -8.93
N HIS A 604 -3.12 -2.80 -10.11
CA HIS A 604 -3.59 -2.15 -11.33
C HIS A 604 -5.12 -1.98 -11.28
N MET A 605 -5.60 -0.78 -10.94
CA MET A 605 -7.02 -0.54 -10.64
C MET A 605 -8.01 -1.05 -11.70
N PRO A 606 -7.77 -0.89 -13.02
CA PRO A 606 -8.65 -1.49 -14.03
C PRO A 606 -8.80 -3.01 -13.89
N VAL A 607 -7.69 -3.71 -13.65
CA VAL A 607 -7.68 -5.17 -13.46
C VAL A 607 -8.27 -5.55 -12.12
N VAL A 608 -7.98 -4.80 -11.05
CA VAL A 608 -8.58 -5.02 -9.73
C VAL A 608 -10.10 -4.96 -9.81
N ARG A 609 -10.66 -3.98 -10.52
CA ARG A 609 -12.11 -3.83 -10.71
C ARG A 609 -12.75 -4.98 -11.44
N GLU A 610 -12.19 -5.32 -12.60
CA GLU A 610 -12.67 -6.46 -13.41
C GLU A 610 -12.59 -7.77 -12.61
N MET A 611 -11.43 -8.00 -11.98
CA MET A 611 -11.20 -9.15 -11.11
C MET A 611 -12.19 -9.21 -9.94
N CYS A 612 -12.46 -8.10 -9.25
CA CYS A 612 -13.42 -8.08 -8.14
C CYS A 612 -14.85 -8.30 -8.62
N SER A 613 -15.20 -7.84 -9.82
CA SER A 613 -16.49 -8.10 -10.45
C SER A 613 -16.69 -9.59 -10.77
N GLU A 614 -15.64 -10.25 -11.26
CA GLU A 614 -15.66 -11.70 -11.49
C GLU A 614 -15.69 -12.50 -10.19
N ILE A 615 -14.97 -12.04 -9.15
CA ILE A 615 -15.04 -12.64 -7.80
C ILE A 615 -16.47 -12.55 -7.26
N ASP A 616 -17.12 -11.38 -7.32
CA ASP A 616 -18.51 -11.20 -6.87
C ASP A 616 -19.47 -12.10 -7.65
N SER A 617 -19.32 -12.15 -8.98
CA SER A 617 -20.14 -13.00 -9.85
C SER A 617 -19.97 -14.49 -9.53
N TRP A 618 -18.75 -14.93 -9.26
CA TRP A 618 -18.46 -16.31 -8.87
C TRP A 618 -19.03 -16.63 -7.49
N ILE A 619 -18.84 -15.75 -6.49
CA ILE A 619 -19.39 -15.92 -5.14
C ILE A 619 -20.90 -16.08 -5.17
N ARG A 620 -21.60 -15.24 -5.93
CA ARG A 620 -23.07 -15.32 -6.07
C ARG A 620 -23.57 -16.63 -6.70
N ARG A 621 -22.72 -17.34 -7.46
CA ARG A 621 -23.02 -18.66 -8.04
C ARG A 621 -22.73 -19.83 -7.08
N LEU A 622 -22.10 -19.58 -5.93
CA LEU A 622 -21.82 -20.64 -4.96
C LEU A 622 -23.10 -21.20 -4.34
N ASP A 623 -24.10 -20.34 -4.14
CA ASP A 623 -25.41 -20.71 -3.56
C ASP A 623 -26.46 -21.11 -4.61
N SER A 624 -26.24 -20.79 -5.89
CA SER A 624 -27.09 -21.30 -6.97
C SER A 624 -26.74 -22.77 -7.23
N THR A 625 -27.59 -23.66 -6.73
CA THR A 625 -27.72 -25.06 -7.18
C THR A 625 -28.61 -25.15 -8.39
#